data_AF-F8KPT3-F1
#
_entry.id   AF-F8KPT3-F1
#
_cell.length_a   1.000
_cell.length_b   1.000
_cell.length_c   1.000
_cell.angle_alpha   90.00
_cell.angle_beta   90.00
_cell.angle_gamma   90.00
#
_symmetry.space_group_name_H-M   'P 1'
#
loop_
_entity.id
_entity.type
_entity.pdbx_description
1 polymer ?
#
loop_
_entity_poly.entity_id
_entity_poly.type
_entity_poly.pdbx_seq_one_letter_code
_entity_poly.pdbx_strand_id
1 'polypeptide(L)'
;MKKLAFVLAFWGFLGLDAKPFYTTYSQDIEIEGQRYTLVSQTSRDTPQGKPTTTCLKIERNGQILHAQFCMEAVGKADFAYKKNYVTLEFSGSLSEQVNRELYLTFKVVNGVFYLHQYSQQNYTYDAQGVKKILKTQIIYRQNRDDPHGENPITLDSLDGAYQDKLFAQCKENGYCM
;
A
#
# COMPACT_ATOMS: atom_id res chain seq x y z
N MET A 1 -0.85 15.71 6.67
CA MET A 1 -1.27 14.55 5.87
C MET A 1 -0.08 13.61 5.77
N LYS A 2 -0.20 12.38 6.28
CA LYS A 2 0.85 11.35 6.10
C LYS A 2 0.71 10.81 4.69
N LYS A 3 1.77 10.91 3.88
CA LYS A 3 1.76 10.51 2.48
C LYS A 3 2.26 9.07 2.36
N LEU A 4 1.67 8.32 1.42
CA LEU A 4 2.33 7.14 0.89
C LEU A 4 3.48 7.65 0.02
N ALA A 5 4.71 7.28 0.34
CA ALA A 5 5.89 7.76 -0.35
C ALA A 5 6.54 6.60 -1.12
N PHE A 6 6.96 6.88 -2.36
CA PHE A 6 7.81 5.98 -3.13
C PHE A 6 9.25 6.42 -2.92
N VAL A 7 10.03 5.57 -2.26
CA VAL A 7 11.44 5.87 -2.01
C VAL A 7 12.28 5.18 -3.09
N LEU A 8 12.79 5.98 -4.03
CA LEU A 8 13.94 5.63 -4.88
C LEU A 8 15.21 5.86 -4.05
N ALA A 9 15.86 4.78 -3.62
CA ALA A 9 17.08 4.90 -2.83
C ALA A 9 18.26 5.37 -3.71
N PHE A 10 18.59 6.66 -3.67
CA PHE A 10 19.86 7.22 -4.14
C PHE A 10 20.79 7.41 -2.93
N TRP A 11 21.95 6.74 -2.94
CA TRP A 11 22.96 6.89 -1.88
C TRP A 11 23.92 8.04 -2.23
N GLY A 12 23.87 9.12 -1.43
CA GLY A 12 24.82 10.24 -1.43
C GLY A 12 25.21 10.60 0.00
N PHE A 13 26.49 10.87 0.22
CA PHE A 13 27.26 10.75 1.48
C PHE A 13 27.13 11.91 2.50
N LEU A 14 27.55 11.62 3.74
CA LEU A 14 28.01 12.49 4.87
C LEU A 14 26.99 13.01 5.90
N GLY A 15 26.79 12.18 6.94
CA GLY A 15 26.31 12.51 8.28
C GLY A 15 26.40 11.23 9.12
N LEU A 16 26.72 11.29 10.41
CA LEU A 16 26.63 10.14 11.31
C LEU A 16 25.14 9.79 11.54
N ASP A 17 24.47 9.32 10.49
CA ASP A 17 23.11 8.81 10.56
C ASP A 17 23.18 7.43 11.20
N ALA A 18 22.68 7.32 12.43
CA ALA A 18 22.44 6.02 13.04
C ALA A 18 21.62 5.18 12.04
N LYS A 19 22.19 4.07 11.57
CA LYS A 19 21.51 3.20 10.61
C LYS A 19 20.18 2.74 11.24
N PRO A 20 19.04 2.94 10.58
CA PRO A 20 17.77 2.46 11.10
C PRO A 20 17.81 0.94 11.27
N PHE A 21 17.16 0.46 12.32
CA PHE A 21 16.97 -0.96 12.58
C PHE A 21 15.78 -1.46 11.76
N TYR A 22 15.95 -2.62 11.10
CA TYR A 22 14.92 -3.20 10.25
C TYR A 22 14.38 -4.50 10.82
N THR A 23 13.06 -4.66 10.79
CA THR A 23 12.39 -5.95 10.96
C THR A 23 11.76 -6.33 9.64
N THR A 24 12.05 -7.54 9.17
CA THR A 24 11.52 -8.07 7.91
C THR A 24 10.64 -9.26 8.20
N TYR A 25 9.43 -9.24 7.65
CA TYR A 25 8.53 -10.38 7.57
C TYR A 25 8.34 -10.74 6.10
N SER A 26 8.39 -12.04 5.80
CA SER A 26 8.19 -12.54 4.45
C SER A 26 7.21 -13.70 4.44
N GLN A 27 6.35 -13.74 3.43
CA GLN A 27 5.42 -14.82 3.18
C GLN A 27 5.48 -15.24 1.73
N ASP A 28 5.67 -16.53 1.49
CA ASP A 28 5.60 -17.10 0.15
C ASP A 28 4.15 -17.42 -0.21
N ILE A 29 3.78 -17.07 -1.44
CA ILE A 29 2.48 -17.38 -2.02
C ILE A 29 2.66 -17.99 -3.41
N GLU A 30 1.64 -18.72 -3.87
CA GLU A 30 1.59 -19.26 -5.22
C GLU A 30 0.32 -18.78 -5.91
N ILE A 31 0.47 -18.18 -7.09
CA ILE A 31 -0.63 -17.70 -7.92
C ILE A 31 -0.38 -18.19 -9.35
N GLU A 32 -1.36 -18.88 -9.93
CA GLU A 32 -1.27 -19.41 -11.31
C GLU A 32 -0.03 -20.30 -11.52
N GLY A 33 0.39 -21.06 -10.49
CA GLY A 33 1.59 -21.90 -10.51
C GLY A 33 2.91 -21.14 -10.41
N GLN A 34 2.87 -19.81 -10.33
CA GLN A 34 4.04 -18.96 -10.13
C GLN A 34 4.19 -18.60 -8.65
N ARG A 35 5.41 -18.74 -8.13
CA ARG A 35 5.75 -18.37 -6.75
C ARG A 35 6.15 -16.90 -6.65
N TYR A 36 5.71 -16.27 -5.56
CA TYR A 36 6.03 -14.90 -5.18
C TYR A 36 6.35 -14.85 -3.69
N THR A 37 7.17 -13.89 -3.29
CA THR A 37 7.43 -13.60 -1.89
C THR A 37 6.91 -12.19 -1.58
N LEU A 38 5.96 -12.12 -0.66
CA LEU A 38 5.44 -10.86 -0.11
C LEU A 38 6.33 -10.46 1.05
N VAL A 39 6.91 -9.26 1.01
CA VAL A 39 7.85 -8.81 2.04
C VAL A 39 7.37 -7.50 2.66
N SER A 40 7.22 -7.51 3.99
CA SER A 40 6.99 -6.32 4.81
C SER A 40 8.27 -5.98 5.56
N GLN A 41 8.76 -4.76 5.37
CA GLN A 41 9.97 -4.25 6.01
C GLN A 41 9.61 -3.03 6.86
N THR A 42 9.81 -3.14 8.17
CA THR A 42 9.58 -2.06 9.13
C THR A 42 10.91 -1.48 9.60
N SER A 43 11.09 -0.16 9.50
CA SER A 43 12.23 0.55 10.07
C SER A 43 11.92 1.13 11.46
N ARG A 44 12.95 1.26 12.29
CA ARG A 44 12.91 1.89 13.62
C ARG A 44 14.19 2.67 13.87
N ASP A 45 14.12 3.77 14.60
CA ASP A 45 15.30 4.55 14.98
C ASP A 45 16.13 3.85 16.07
N THR A 46 15.47 3.04 16.90
CA THR A 46 16.12 2.23 17.95
C THR A 46 15.53 0.82 17.98
N PRO A 47 16.22 -0.21 18.51
CA PRO A 47 15.74 -1.59 18.48
C PRO A 47 14.39 -1.78 19.19
N GLN A 48 14.14 -1.03 20.26
CA GLN A 48 12.87 -1.01 21.01
C GLN A 48 11.98 0.18 20.65
N GLY A 49 12.38 0.98 19.65
CA GLY A 49 11.67 2.18 19.22
C GLY A 49 10.36 1.87 18.51
N LYS A 50 9.52 2.90 18.36
CA LYS A 50 8.30 2.79 17.54
C LYS A 50 8.68 2.66 16.06
N PRO A 51 7.89 1.90 15.27
CA PRO A 51 8.02 1.90 13.81
C PRO A 51 8.02 3.31 13.23
N THR A 52 9.00 3.62 12.40
CA THR A 52 9.10 4.88 11.68
C THR A 52 8.54 4.80 10.27
N THR A 53 8.78 3.69 9.58
CA THR A 53 8.26 3.44 8.23
C THR A 53 8.00 1.95 8.07
N THR A 54 6.91 1.58 7.41
CA THR A 54 6.70 0.21 6.93
C THR A 54 6.53 0.21 5.43
N CYS A 55 7.32 -0.61 4.75
CA CYS A 55 7.31 -0.77 3.30
C CYS A 55 6.87 -2.17 2.90
N LEU A 56 6.02 -2.25 1.88
CA LEU A 56 5.58 -3.50 1.28
C LEU A 56 6.22 -3.64 -0.11
N LYS A 57 6.78 -4.82 -0.38
CA LYS A 57 7.33 -5.17 -1.69
C LYS A 57 6.95 -6.60 -2.07
N ILE A 58 6.88 -6.86 -3.37
CA ILE A 58 6.59 -8.18 -3.93
C ILE A 58 7.82 -8.61 -4.73
N GLU A 59 8.29 -9.82 -4.47
CA GLU A 59 9.45 -10.41 -5.13
C GLU A 59 9.04 -11.64 -5.94
N ARG A 60 9.74 -11.87 -7.05
CA ARG A 60 9.67 -13.09 -7.87
C ARG A 60 11.08 -13.50 -8.24
N ASN A 61 11.44 -14.75 -7.97
CA ASN A 61 12.79 -15.29 -8.23
C ASN A 61 13.91 -14.43 -7.60
N GLY A 62 13.67 -13.90 -6.39
CA GLY A 62 14.61 -13.02 -5.68
C GLY A 62 14.74 -11.61 -6.26
N GLN A 63 13.95 -11.25 -7.29
CA GLN A 63 13.90 -9.91 -7.85
C GLN A 63 12.65 -9.18 -7.39
N ILE A 64 12.83 -7.94 -6.95
CA ILE A 64 11.73 -7.03 -6.62
C ILE A 64 10.99 -6.69 -7.91
N LEU A 65 9.67 -6.91 -7.94
CA LEU A 65 8.85 -6.64 -9.12
C LEU A 65 8.63 -5.14 -9.36
N HIS A 66 8.53 -4.32 -8.31
CA HIS A 66 8.34 -2.87 -8.41
C HIS A 66 8.94 -2.13 -7.21
N ALA A 67 9.09 -0.79 -7.31
CA ALA A 67 9.40 0.07 -6.18
C ALA A 67 8.49 -0.22 -4.97
N GLN A 68 9.10 -0.19 -3.79
CA GLN A 68 8.44 -0.48 -2.52
C GLN A 68 7.36 0.56 -2.19
N PHE A 69 6.21 0.09 -1.71
CA PHE A 69 5.12 0.94 -1.24
C PHE A 69 5.33 1.22 0.24
N CYS A 70 5.73 2.44 0.58
CA CYS A 70 6.07 2.80 1.95
C CYS A 70 5.02 3.74 2.55
N MET A 71 4.63 3.42 3.78
CA MET A 71 3.87 4.32 4.63
C MET A 71 4.79 4.85 5.73
N GLU A 72 4.89 6.18 5.81
CA GLU A 72 5.58 6.88 6.87
C GLU A 72 4.73 6.93 8.16
N ALA A 73 5.41 6.88 9.31
CA ALA A 73 4.90 6.89 10.69
C ALA A 73 4.29 5.57 11.21
N VAL A 74 3.68 5.65 12.41
CA VAL A 74 3.15 4.55 13.28
C VAL A 74 1.94 3.80 12.68
N GLY A 75 1.85 3.71 11.36
CA GLY A 75 0.86 2.87 10.72
C GLY A 75 1.32 1.41 10.60
N LYS A 76 0.38 0.50 10.37
CA LYS A 76 0.65 -0.90 10.04
C LYS A 76 0.51 -1.10 8.54
N ALA A 77 1.42 -1.84 7.93
CA ALA A 77 1.28 -2.29 6.56
C ALA A 77 1.33 -3.82 6.52
N ASP A 78 0.41 -4.43 5.79
CA ASP A 78 0.29 -5.87 5.68
C ASP A 78 -0.19 -6.29 4.28
N PHE A 79 -0.13 -7.59 4.01
CA PHE A 79 -0.69 -8.18 2.81
C PHE A 79 -1.92 -9.04 3.14
N ALA A 80 -2.94 -8.93 2.30
CA ALA A 80 -3.98 -9.94 2.21
C ALA A 80 -3.96 -10.55 0.81
N TYR A 81 -4.12 -11.86 0.69
CA TYR A 81 -4.22 -12.51 -0.62
C TYR A 81 -5.34 -13.55 -0.63
N LYS A 82 -5.99 -13.68 -1.79
CA LYS A 82 -7.05 -14.65 -2.00
C LYS A 82 -7.14 -14.99 -3.49
N LYS A 83 -6.95 -16.27 -3.82
CA LYS A 83 -6.88 -16.73 -5.22
C LYS A 83 -5.82 -15.93 -5.99
N ASN A 84 -6.19 -15.28 -7.09
CA ASN A 84 -5.32 -14.45 -7.91
C ASN A 84 -5.38 -12.96 -7.54
N TYR A 85 -5.81 -12.62 -6.32
CA TYR A 85 -5.82 -11.23 -5.85
C TYR A 85 -4.84 -11.06 -4.69
N VAL A 86 -4.07 -9.98 -4.75
CA VAL A 86 -3.16 -9.54 -3.68
C VAL A 86 -3.52 -8.11 -3.32
N THR A 87 -3.73 -7.84 -2.03
CA THR A 87 -4.06 -6.53 -1.50
C THR A 87 -2.95 -6.07 -0.58
N LEU A 88 -2.45 -4.87 -0.84
CA LEU A 88 -1.57 -4.15 0.08
C LEU A 88 -2.47 -3.31 0.99
N GLU A 89 -2.39 -3.57 2.29
CA GLU A 89 -3.21 -2.93 3.31
C GLU A 89 -2.34 -2.00 4.14
N PHE A 90 -2.73 -0.75 4.27
CA PHE A 90 -2.06 0.23 5.10
C PHE A 90 -3.06 0.81 6.07
N SER A 91 -2.75 0.89 7.35
CA SER A 91 -3.61 1.47 8.38
C SER A 91 -2.84 2.43 9.26
N GLY A 92 -3.44 3.55 9.66
CA GLY A 92 -2.78 4.49 10.56
C GLY A 92 -3.71 5.61 11.02
N SER A 93 -3.28 6.34 12.05
CA SER A 93 -4.05 7.46 12.57
C SER A 93 -3.99 8.65 11.61
N LEU A 94 -5.17 9.13 11.21
CA LEU A 94 -5.38 10.33 10.41
C LEU A 94 -5.47 11.58 11.31
N SER A 95 -6.14 11.46 12.44
CA SER A 95 -6.21 12.44 13.54
C SER A 95 -6.28 11.70 14.88
N GLU A 96 -6.43 12.41 16.00
CA GLU A 96 -6.52 11.79 17.34
C GLU A 96 -7.68 10.78 17.47
N GLN A 97 -8.79 11.01 16.78
CA GLN A 97 -10.01 10.22 16.91
C GLN A 97 -10.36 9.42 15.65
N VAL A 98 -9.67 9.67 14.53
CA VAL A 98 -9.96 9.06 13.24
C VAL A 98 -8.74 8.30 12.74
N ASN A 99 -8.96 7.04 12.42
CA ASN A 99 -8.02 6.18 11.74
C ASN A 99 -8.40 6.08 10.27
N ARG A 100 -7.41 5.72 9.45
CA ARG A 100 -7.57 5.45 8.03
C ARG A 100 -6.95 4.11 7.69
N GLU A 101 -7.64 3.36 6.86
CA GLU A 101 -7.08 2.26 6.08
C GLU A 101 -7.05 2.64 4.60
N LEU A 102 -6.05 2.12 3.89
CA LEU A 102 -5.84 2.24 2.46
C LEU A 102 -5.57 0.85 1.89
N TYR A 103 -6.21 0.56 0.77
CA TYR A 103 -6.21 -0.75 0.14
C TYR A 103 -5.86 -0.60 -1.34
N LEU A 104 -4.78 -1.25 -1.76
CA LEU A 104 -4.42 -1.43 -3.17
C LEU A 104 -4.56 -2.90 -3.52
N THR A 105 -5.67 -3.26 -4.15
CA THR A 105 -5.94 -4.64 -4.57
C THR A 105 -5.56 -4.83 -6.03
N PHE A 106 -4.64 -5.76 -6.28
CA PHE A 106 -4.19 -6.18 -7.59
C PHE A 106 -4.79 -7.53 -7.95
N LYS A 107 -5.24 -7.69 -9.19
CA LYS A 107 -5.50 -8.98 -9.83
C LYS A 107 -4.25 -9.40 -10.59
N VAL A 108 -3.77 -10.60 -10.33
CA VAL A 108 -2.65 -11.20 -11.05
C VAL A 108 -3.20 -11.96 -12.25
N VAL A 109 -2.64 -11.70 -13.43
CA VAL A 109 -2.95 -12.40 -14.68
C VAL A 109 -1.65 -12.59 -15.45
N ASN A 110 -1.29 -13.85 -15.74
CA ASN A 110 -0.05 -14.21 -16.43
C ASN A 110 1.19 -13.57 -15.76
N GLY A 111 1.15 -13.52 -14.44
CA GLY A 111 2.19 -12.95 -13.59
C GLY A 111 2.37 -11.43 -13.64
N VAL A 112 1.42 -10.69 -14.22
CA VAL A 112 1.34 -9.22 -14.16
C VAL A 112 0.30 -8.80 -13.13
N PHE A 113 0.63 -7.83 -12.27
CA PHE A 113 -0.23 -7.31 -11.22
C PHE A 113 -0.99 -6.09 -11.73
N TYR A 114 -2.27 -6.28 -12.08
CA TYR A 114 -3.15 -5.20 -12.53
C TYR A 114 -3.96 -4.65 -11.36
N LEU A 115 -3.96 -3.34 -11.17
CA LEU A 115 -4.78 -2.70 -10.15
C LEU A 115 -6.26 -3.00 -10.44
N HIS A 116 -6.89 -3.72 -9.52
CA HIS A 116 -8.32 -4.04 -9.59
C HIS A 116 -9.14 -2.98 -8.84
N GLN A 117 -8.65 -2.55 -7.68
CA GLN A 117 -9.28 -1.53 -6.87
C GLN A 117 -8.26 -0.77 -6.02
N TYR A 118 -8.43 0.55 -5.95
CA TYR A 118 -7.80 1.42 -4.96
C TYR A 118 -8.90 2.07 -4.12
N SER A 119 -8.88 1.84 -2.82
CA SER A 119 -9.86 2.42 -1.89
C SER A 119 -9.23 2.85 -0.57
N GLN A 120 -9.90 3.76 0.12
CA GLN A 120 -9.56 4.15 1.49
C GLN A 120 -10.81 4.16 2.37
N GLN A 121 -10.63 3.87 3.66
CA GLN A 121 -11.69 3.84 4.65
C GLN A 121 -11.26 4.61 5.89
N ASN A 122 -12.03 5.61 6.29
CA ASN A 122 -11.88 6.27 7.58
C ASN A 122 -12.79 5.60 8.61
N TYR A 123 -12.29 5.39 9.82
CA TYR A 123 -13.03 4.77 10.91
C TYR A 123 -12.63 5.34 12.26
N THR A 124 -13.49 5.14 13.26
CA THR A 124 -13.21 5.40 14.66
C THR A 124 -13.53 4.16 15.50
N TYR A 125 -13.27 4.19 16.79
CA TYR A 125 -13.70 3.17 17.73
C TYR A 125 -14.70 3.81 18.71
N ASP A 126 -15.77 3.10 19.04
CA ASP A 126 -16.62 3.54 20.14
C ASP A 126 -16.02 3.21 21.51
N ALA A 127 -16.74 3.59 22.58
CA ALA A 127 -16.30 3.37 23.96
C ALA A 127 -16.09 1.88 24.29
N GLN A 128 -16.68 0.96 23.52
CA GLN A 128 -16.54 -0.48 23.66
C GLN A 128 -15.40 -1.04 22.79
N GLY A 129 -14.68 -0.19 22.05
CA GLY A 129 -13.62 -0.59 21.14
C GLY A 129 -14.12 -1.18 19.82
N VAL A 130 -15.40 -1.00 19.47
CA VAL A 130 -15.95 -1.50 18.21
C VAL A 130 -15.65 -0.53 17.08
N LYS A 131 -15.11 -1.05 15.98
CA LYS A 131 -14.78 -0.26 14.78
C LYS A 131 -16.05 0.29 14.13
N LYS A 132 -16.15 1.61 14.03
CA LYS A 132 -17.22 2.32 13.33
C LYS A 132 -16.68 2.97 12.06
N ILE A 133 -17.21 2.54 10.91
CA ILE A 133 -16.85 3.11 9.61
C ILE A 133 -17.50 4.48 9.47
N LEU A 134 -16.67 5.50 9.23
CA LEU A 134 -17.13 6.87 9.00
C LEU A 134 -17.36 7.12 7.51
N LYS A 135 -16.42 6.66 6.66
CA LYS A 135 -16.48 6.87 5.22
C LYS A 135 -15.62 5.86 4.49
N THR A 136 -16.15 5.30 3.41
CA THR A 136 -15.39 4.53 2.43
C THR A 136 -15.32 5.32 1.13
N GLN A 137 -14.15 5.38 0.49
CA GLN A 137 -13.95 6.00 -0.81
C GLN A 137 -13.29 4.99 -1.75
N ILE A 138 -13.93 4.71 -2.89
CA ILE A 138 -13.37 3.87 -3.95
C ILE A 138 -12.76 4.81 -4.99
N ILE A 139 -11.45 5.01 -4.85
CA ILE A 139 -10.66 5.95 -5.65
C ILE A 139 -10.59 5.47 -7.09
N TYR A 140 -10.28 4.19 -7.28
CA TYR A 140 -10.31 3.53 -8.58
C TYR A 140 -10.94 2.14 -8.46
N ARG A 141 -11.70 1.73 -9.47
CA ARG A 141 -12.18 0.35 -9.64
C ARG A 141 -12.23 0.02 -11.12
N GLN A 142 -11.50 -1.01 -11.53
CA GLN A 142 -11.33 -1.34 -12.95
C GLN A 142 -12.66 -1.47 -13.71
N ASN A 143 -13.64 -2.21 -13.18
CA ASN A 143 -14.96 -2.34 -13.82
C ASN A 143 -15.76 -1.03 -13.97
N ARG A 144 -15.45 0.01 -13.19
CA ARG A 144 -16.12 1.32 -13.24
C ARG A 144 -15.36 2.28 -14.15
N ASP A 145 -14.05 2.37 -13.96
CA ASP A 145 -13.22 3.42 -14.54
C ASP A 145 -12.51 3.00 -15.83
N ASP A 146 -12.33 1.69 -16.04
CA ASP A 146 -11.78 1.09 -17.26
C ASP A 146 -12.46 -0.26 -17.57
N PRO A 147 -13.78 -0.26 -17.85
CA PRO A 147 -14.56 -1.49 -18.00
C PRO A 147 -14.09 -2.38 -19.17
N HIS A 148 -13.46 -1.78 -20.18
CA HIS A 148 -12.94 -2.48 -21.35
C HIS A 148 -11.47 -2.88 -21.22
N GLY A 149 -10.77 -2.44 -20.17
CA GLY A 149 -9.37 -2.77 -19.94
C GLY A 149 -8.42 -2.11 -20.95
N GLU A 150 -8.80 -0.95 -21.48
CA GLU A 150 -8.03 -0.22 -22.51
C GLU A 150 -6.84 0.52 -21.90
N ASN A 151 -6.92 0.88 -20.61
CA ASN A 151 -5.91 1.64 -19.89
C ASN A 151 -5.52 0.91 -18.59
N PRO A 152 -4.97 -0.32 -18.69
CA PRO A 152 -4.68 -1.13 -17.52
C PRO A 152 -3.60 -0.46 -16.67
N ILE A 153 -3.89 -0.33 -15.38
CA ILE A 153 -2.93 0.18 -14.39
C ILE A 153 -2.21 -1.03 -13.80
N THR A 154 -0.90 -1.09 -13.95
CA THR A 154 -0.06 -2.15 -13.35
C THR A 154 0.59 -1.67 -12.06
N LEU A 155 1.08 -2.61 -11.26
CA LEU A 155 1.96 -2.33 -10.13
C LEU A 155 3.09 -1.36 -10.50
N ASP A 156 3.66 -1.51 -11.70
CA ASP A 156 4.76 -0.68 -12.19
C ASP A 156 4.40 0.76 -12.51
N SER A 157 3.17 0.98 -12.95
CA SER A 157 2.67 2.32 -13.30
C SER A 157 2.13 3.11 -12.11
N LEU A 158 1.89 2.45 -10.96
CA LEU A 158 1.15 3.03 -9.84
C LEU A 158 2.06 3.76 -8.84
N ASP A 159 2.85 4.70 -9.33
CA ASP A 159 3.65 5.56 -8.47
C ASP A 159 2.80 6.61 -7.71
N GLY A 160 3.46 7.43 -6.89
CA GLY A 160 2.78 8.44 -6.08
C GLY A 160 2.06 9.50 -6.91
N ALA A 161 2.65 9.92 -8.04
CA ALA A 161 2.05 10.90 -8.93
C ALA A 161 0.80 10.32 -9.63
N TYR A 162 0.85 9.05 -10.01
CA TYR A 162 -0.29 8.36 -10.60
C TYR A 162 -1.42 8.18 -9.57
N GLN A 163 -1.09 7.86 -8.32
CA GLN A 163 -2.08 7.79 -7.24
C GLN A 163 -2.74 9.14 -6.96
N ASP A 164 -1.96 10.24 -6.97
CA ASP A 164 -2.49 11.60 -6.83
C ASP A 164 -3.44 11.95 -7.99
N LYS A 165 -3.09 11.54 -9.23
CA LYS A 165 -3.96 11.69 -10.40
C LYS A 165 -5.28 10.93 -10.25
N LEU A 166 -5.24 9.67 -9.83
CA LEU A 166 -6.46 8.87 -9.59
C LEU A 166 -7.35 9.51 -8.53
N PHE A 167 -6.74 10.06 -7.47
CA PHE A 167 -7.49 10.75 -6.42
C PHE A 167 -8.13 12.05 -6.92
N ALA A 168 -7.42 12.83 -7.75
CA ALA A 168 -7.98 14.02 -8.39
C ALA A 168 -9.17 13.66 -9.30
N GLN A 169 -9.02 12.66 -10.17
CA GLN A 169 -10.11 12.18 -11.03
C GLN A 169 -11.32 11.69 -10.23
N CYS A 170 -11.08 10.99 -9.11
CA CYS A 170 -12.16 10.55 -8.23
C CYS A 170 -12.97 11.74 -7.67
N LYS A 171 -12.32 12.88 -7.37
CA LYS A 171 -13.00 14.10 -6.92
C LYS A 171 -13.74 14.79 -8.07
N GLU A 172 -13.10 14.93 -9.23
CA GLU A 172 -13.70 15.53 -10.43
C GLU A 172 -14.98 14.81 -10.85
N ASN A 173 -14.98 13.48 -10.75
CA ASN A 173 -16.14 12.64 -11.06
C ASN A 173 -17.18 12.58 -9.93
N GLY A 174 -16.94 13.24 -8.79
CA GLY A 174 -17.86 13.25 -7.64
C GLY A 174 -17.90 11.96 -6.82
N TYR A 175 -16.96 11.03 -7.03
CA TYR A 175 -16.87 9.77 -6.29
C TYR A 175 -16.14 9.91 -4.96
N CYS A 176 -15.22 10.88 -4.86
CA CYS A 176 -14.46 11.21 -3.66
C CYS A 176 -14.80 12.63 -3.18
N MET A 177 -14.67 12.84 -1.86
CA MET A 177 -14.65 14.19 -1.26
C MET A 177 -13.33 14.38 -0.56
#